data_AF-A0A7S4I5K6-F1
#
_entry.id   AF-A0A7S4I5K6-F1
#
_cell.length_a   1.000
_cell.length_b   1.000
_cell.length_c   1.000
_cell.angle_alpha   90.00
_cell.angle_beta   90.00
_cell.angle_gamma   90.00
#
_symmetry.space_group_name_H-M   'P 1'
#
loop_
_entity.id
_entity.type
_entity.pdbx_description
1 polymer ?
#
loop_
_entity_poly.entity_id
_entity_poly.type
_entity_poly.pdbx_seq_one_letter_code
_entity_poly.pdbx_strand_id
1 'polypeptide(L)'
;AAEAARRGVGECTFSALGPGAHLKPHCGSTNTRLTLHLPLIVPDGPCSIRVGQESRTYREGEVMVFDDSFEHEVWHEGGEGERVVLLMRFWHPDIAPKQYAQAQHHAKESLMLHKRNVHLPPLQPTK
;
A
#
# COMPACT_ATOMS: atom_id res chain seq x y z
N ALA A 1 0.66 8.06 15.40
CA ALA A 1 1.06 9.34 14.77
C ALA A 1 2.41 9.87 15.27
N ALA A 2 2.56 10.19 16.57
CA ALA A 2 3.80 10.78 17.10
C ALA A 2 5.05 9.89 16.96
N GLU A 3 4.92 8.57 17.07
CA GLU A 3 6.04 7.65 16.84
C GLU A 3 6.43 7.55 15.35
N ALA A 4 5.45 7.52 14.45
CA ALA A 4 5.69 7.54 13.01
C ALA A 4 6.44 8.81 12.57
N ALA A 5 6.13 9.97 13.15
CA ALA A 5 6.85 11.22 12.90
C ALA A 5 8.32 11.16 13.32
N ARG A 6 8.65 10.47 14.43
CA ARG A 6 10.03 10.33 14.94
C ARG A 6 10.90 9.41 14.10
N ARG A 7 10.30 8.40 13.45
CA ARG A 7 11.05 7.46 12.60
C ARG A 7 11.34 8.03 11.22
N GLY A 8 10.64 9.09 10.82
CA GLY A 8 10.75 9.67 9.49
C GLY A 8 9.79 9.00 8.50
N VAL A 9 9.23 9.82 7.62
CA VAL A 9 8.34 9.38 6.55
C VAL A 9 9.20 9.08 5.33
N GLY A 10 9.14 7.84 4.85
CA GLY A 10 9.87 7.44 3.64
C GLY A 10 9.15 7.87 2.35
N GLU A 11 7.82 7.98 2.41
CA GLU A 11 6.98 8.32 1.27
C GLU A 11 5.65 8.92 1.75
N CYS A 12 5.16 9.96 1.07
CA CYS A 12 3.87 10.58 1.30
C CYS A 12 3.25 10.94 -0.06
N THR A 13 2.11 10.35 -0.39
CA THR A 13 1.46 10.51 -1.70
C THR A 13 -0.06 10.56 -1.56
N PHE A 14 -0.72 11.24 -2.49
CA PHE A 14 -2.16 11.08 -2.66
C PHE A 14 -2.40 9.87 -3.58
N SER A 15 -3.27 8.96 -3.14
CA SER A 15 -3.76 7.86 -3.96
C SER A 15 -5.23 8.11 -4.23
N ALA A 16 -5.59 8.25 -5.51
CA ALA A 16 -6.97 8.28 -5.99
C ALA A 16 -7.33 6.91 -6.60
N LEU A 17 -8.58 6.49 -6.39
CA LEU A 17 -9.14 5.27 -6.97
C LEU A 17 -10.53 5.61 -7.49
N GLY A 18 -10.75 5.40 -8.79
CA GLY A 18 -12.02 5.73 -9.45
C GLY A 18 -13.11 4.67 -9.25
N PRO A 19 -14.37 5.00 -9.61
CA PRO A 19 -15.51 4.10 -9.49
C PRO A 19 -15.31 2.77 -10.22
N GLY A 20 -15.74 1.67 -9.59
CA GLY A 20 -15.66 0.32 -10.15
C GLY A 20 -14.25 -0.26 -10.23
N ALA A 21 -13.23 0.48 -9.78
CA ALA A 21 -11.87 0.00 -9.81
C ALA A 21 -11.64 -1.11 -8.78
N HIS A 22 -10.86 -2.11 -9.20
CA HIS A 22 -10.45 -3.24 -8.38
C HIS A 22 -8.95 -3.42 -8.48
N LEU A 23 -8.26 -3.11 -7.40
CA LEU A 23 -6.83 -3.38 -7.26
C LEU A 23 -6.68 -4.82 -6.79
N LYS A 24 -6.24 -5.68 -7.73
CA LYS A 24 -6.04 -7.12 -7.52
C LYS A 24 -5.14 -7.42 -6.31
N PRO A 25 -5.21 -8.63 -5.72
CA PRO A 25 -4.34 -9.02 -4.62
C PRO A 25 -2.86 -8.85 -4.97
N HIS A 26 -2.13 -8.15 -4.11
CA HIS A 26 -0.70 -7.92 -4.26
C HIS A 26 -0.02 -7.69 -2.91
N CYS A 27 1.30 -7.74 -2.90
CA CYS A 27 2.13 -7.38 -1.75
C CYS A 27 3.05 -6.20 -2.11
N GLY A 28 3.36 -5.41 -1.10
CA GLY A 28 4.43 -4.41 -1.13
C GLY A 28 5.80 -5.07 -1.27
N SER A 29 6.79 -4.30 -1.73
CA SER A 29 8.13 -4.83 -2.02
C SER A 29 9.00 -5.10 -0.79
N THR A 30 8.55 -4.74 0.41
CA THR A 30 9.31 -4.86 1.66
C THR A 30 8.39 -4.85 2.89
N ASN A 31 8.79 -5.55 3.96
CA ASN A 31 8.19 -5.50 5.30
C ASN A 31 8.92 -4.52 6.25
N THR A 32 9.87 -3.73 5.75
CA THR A 32 10.65 -2.78 6.57
C THR A 32 9.89 -1.49 6.87
N ARG A 33 8.66 -1.35 6.38
CA ARG A 33 7.81 -0.18 6.55
C ARG A 33 6.37 -0.59 6.79
N LEU A 34 5.62 0.29 7.43
CA LEU A 34 4.17 0.23 7.56
C LEU A 34 3.55 1.30 6.65
N THR A 35 2.33 1.03 6.20
CA THR A 35 1.54 1.91 5.35
C THR A 35 0.35 2.44 6.14
N LEU A 36 0.11 3.73 6.00
CA LEU A 36 -1.04 4.44 6.57
C LEU A 36 -1.89 5.01 5.46
N HIS A 37 -3.20 4.81 5.56
CA HIS A 37 -4.19 5.49 4.74
C HIS A 37 -5.01 6.41 5.64
N LEU A 38 -4.99 7.70 5.34
CA LEU A 38 -5.94 8.69 5.86
C LEU A 38 -6.90 9.03 4.73
N PRO A 39 -8.16 8.58 4.77
CA PRO A 39 -9.14 8.91 3.74
C PRO A 39 -9.55 10.36 3.85
N LEU A 40 -9.42 11.07 2.74
CA LEU A 40 -9.72 12.50 2.62
C LEU A 40 -11.03 12.73 1.87
N ILE A 41 -11.30 11.87 0.88
CA ILE A 41 -12.54 11.85 0.12
C ILE A 41 -12.98 10.39 0.02
N VAL A 42 -14.19 10.08 0.48
CA VAL A 42 -14.82 8.77 0.30
C VAL A 42 -16.22 9.00 -0.30
N PRO A 43 -16.44 8.63 -1.57
CA PRO A 43 -17.71 8.88 -2.25
C PRO A 43 -18.85 8.02 -1.68
N ASP A 44 -20.07 8.33 -2.10
CA ASP A 44 -21.25 7.52 -1.80
C ASP A 44 -21.15 6.15 -2.47
N GLY A 45 -20.77 5.14 -1.67
CA GLY A 45 -20.58 3.76 -2.11
C GLY A 45 -19.46 3.05 -1.34
N PRO A 46 -19.51 1.73 -1.14
CA PRO A 46 -18.47 1.04 -0.39
C PRO A 46 -17.11 1.09 -1.10
N CYS A 47 -16.12 1.68 -0.43
CA CYS A 47 -14.71 1.50 -0.74
C CYS A 47 -14.10 0.64 0.37
N SER A 48 -13.45 -0.47 0.02
CA SER A 48 -12.93 -1.41 1.00
C SER A 48 -11.51 -1.86 0.68
N ILE A 49 -10.80 -2.27 1.73
CA ILE A 49 -9.49 -2.90 1.65
C ILE A 49 -9.52 -4.19 2.48
N ARG A 50 -8.92 -5.24 1.94
CA ARG A 50 -8.58 -6.46 2.67
C ARG A 50 -7.07 -6.52 2.83
N VAL A 51 -6.59 -6.81 4.03
CA VAL A 51 -5.18 -7.08 4.34
C VAL A 51 -5.10 -8.42 5.05
N GLY A 52 -4.48 -9.41 4.42
CA GLY A 52 -4.54 -10.79 4.87
C GLY A 52 -6.00 -11.28 4.95
N GLN A 53 -6.46 -11.57 6.16
CA GLN A 53 -7.81 -12.07 6.44
C GLN A 53 -8.78 -10.98 6.93
N GLU A 54 -8.31 -9.75 7.16
CA GLU A 54 -9.13 -8.68 7.70
C GLU A 54 -9.57 -7.70 6.62
N SER A 55 -10.88 -7.43 6.56
CA SER A 55 -11.44 -6.40 5.69
C SER A 55 -11.88 -5.17 6.49
N ARG A 56 -11.72 -4.00 5.89
CA ARG A 56 -12.15 -2.71 6.42
C ARG A 56 -12.71 -1.84 5.30
N THR A 57 -13.74 -1.05 5.62
CA THR A 57 -14.31 -0.04 4.73
C THR A 57 -13.69 1.32 5.05
N TYR A 58 -13.31 2.07 4.02
CA TYR A 58 -12.80 3.43 4.20
C TYR A 58 -13.89 4.36 4.73
N ARG A 59 -13.50 5.25 5.65
CA ARG A 59 -14.33 6.34 6.19
C ARG A 59 -13.48 7.60 6.27
N GLU A 60 -14.02 8.74 5.86
CA GLU A 60 -13.29 10.02 5.89
C GLU A 60 -12.79 10.33 7.29
N GLY A 61 -11.52 10.75 7.38
CA GLY A 61 -10.87 11.08 8.66
C GLY A 61 -10.45 9.86 9.50
N GLU A 62 -10.93 8.65 9.20
CA GLU A 62 -10.58 7.44 9.96
C GLU A 62 -9.29 6.81 9.43
N VAL A 63 -8.21 6.97 10.20
CA VAL A 63 -6.89 6.46 9.86
C VAL A 63 -6.84 4.94 9.96
N MET A 64 -6.27 4.29 8.94
CA MET A 64 -5.86 2.88 9.00
C MET A 64 -4.34 2.78 8.88
N VAL A 65 -3.74 1.87 9.66
CA VAL A 65 -2.33 1.49 9.58
C VAL A 65 -2.25 0.00 9.39
N PHE A 66 -1.47 -0.45 8.40
CA PHE A 66 -1.29 -1.85 8.09
C PHE A 66 0.10 -2.10 7.50
N ASP A 67 0.53 -3.35 7.51
CA ASP A 67 1.74 -3.79 6.83
C ASP A 67 1.37 -4.23 5.40
N ASP A 68 1.77 -3.45 4.41
CA ASP A 68 1.44 -3.75 3.01
C ASP A 68 2.32 -4.88 2.42
N SER A 69 3.29 -5.43 3.15
CA SER A 69 4.00 -6.64 2.74
C SER A 69 3.14 -7.91 2.82
N PHE A 70 2.06 -7.87 3.61
CA PHE A 70 1.00 -8.86 3.54
C PHE A 70 0.15 -8.64 2.28
N GLU A 71 -0.40 -9.73 1.75
CA GLU A 71 -1.30 -9.64 0.60
C GLU A 71 -2.48 -8.71 0.94
N HIS A 72 -2.73 -7.76 0.06
CA HIS A 72 -3.84 -6.84 0.17
C HIS A 72 -4.51 -6.58 -1.17
N GLU A 73 -5.80 -6.25 -1.08
CA GLU A 73 -6.71 -6.10 -2.21
C GLU A 73 -7.67 -4.94 -1.90
N VAL A 74 -7.99 -4.12 -2.92
CA VAL A 74 -8.76 -2.88 -2.73
C VAL A 74 -9.89 -2.81 -3.74
N TRP A 75 -11.08 -2.45 -3.29
CA TRP A 75 -12.27 -2.29 -4.13
C TRP A 75 -12.88 -0.92 -3.99
N HIS A 76 -13.38 -0.42 -5.11
CA HIS A 76 -14.37 0.64 -5.19
C HIS A 76 -15.61 0.04 -5.86
N GLU A 77 -16.67 -0.25 -5.09
CA GLU A 77 -17.81 -1.06 -5.59
C GLU A 77 -18.70 -0.34 -6.64
N GLY A 78 -18.42 0.93 -6.91
CA GLY A 78 -19.16 1.78 -7.85
C GLY A 78 -19.54 3.11 -7.21
N GLY A 79 -20.44 3.87 -7.85
CA GLY A 79 -20.87 5.19 -7.40
C GLY A 79 -20.27 6.34 -8.21
N GLU A 80 -20.54 7.56 -7.78
CA GLU A 80 -19.98 8.78 -8.39
C GLU A 80 -18.83 9.33 -7.53
N GLY A 81 -17.74 9.74 -8.18
CA GLY A 81 -16.59 10.35 -7.52
C GLY A 81 -15.44 9.38 -7.24
N GLU A 82 -14.28 9.93 -6.89
CA GLU A 82 -13.08 9.15 -6.59
C GLU A 82 -12.89 9.01 -5.08
N ARG A 83 -12.45 7.83 -4.63
CA ARG A 83 -11.89 7.69 -3.28
C ARG A 83 -10.46 8.22 -3.29
N VAL A 84 -10.16 9.20 -2.43
CA VAL A 84 -8.83 9.78 -2.26
C VAL A 84 -8.33 9.55 -0.84
N VAL A 85 -7.14 8.96 -0.72
CA VAL A 85 -6.44 8.82 0.57
C VAL A 85 -5.10 9.55 0.51
N LEU A 86 -4.70 10.12 1.64
CA LEU A 86 -3.30 10.39 1.92
C LEU A 86 -2.64 9.07 2.34
N LEU A 87 -1.77 8.56 1.49
CA LEU A 87 -0.94 7.38 1.75
C LEU A 87 0.40 7.85 2.31
N MET A 88 0.73 7.38 3.51
CA MET A 88 2.03 7.63 4.13
C MET A 88 2.71 6.32 4.48
N ARG A 89 4.02 6.24 4.27
CA ARG A 89 4.83 5.09 4.66
C ARG A 89 5.90 5.50 5.67
N PHE A 90 5.96 4.78 6.77
CA PHE A 90 6.95 4.99 7.84
C PHE A 90 7.67 3.69 8.17
N TRP A 91 8.89 3.82 8.70
CA TRP A 91 9.70 2.67 9.06
C TRP A 91 9.02 1.79 10.11
N HIS A 92 9.10 0.47 9.92
CA HIS A 92 8.61 -0.49 10.90
C HIS A 92 9.32 -0.27 12.24
N PRO A 93 8.62 -0.42 13.39
CA PRO A 93 9.19 -0.10 14.69
C PRO A 93 10.43 -0.91 15.08
N ASP A 94 10.64 -2.04 14.44
CA ASP A 94 11.80 -2.91 14.69
C ASP A 94 13.02 -2.56 13.83
N ILE A 95 12.90 -1.60 12.91
CA ILE A 95 14.03 -1.15 12.08
C ILE A 95 14.74 0.02 12.77
N ALA A 96 16.03 -0.17 13.07
CA ALA A 96 16.84 0.87 13.67
C ALA A 96 17.18 1.97 12.64
N PRO A 97 17.26 3.26 13.05
CA PRO A 97 17.54 4.36 12.12
C PRO A 97 18.77 4.19 11.24
N LYS A 98 19.84 3.59 11.77
CA LYS A 98 21.07 3.29 11.02
C LYS A 98 20.86 2.34 9.83
N GLN A 99 19.74 1.62 9.78
CA GLN A 99 19.41 0.64 8.74
C GLN A 99 18.48 1.21 7.65
N TYR A 100 17.93 2.42 7.82
CA TYR A 100 16.92 2.97 6.90
C TYR A 100 17.42 3.08 5.46
N ALA A 101 18.65 3.56 5.24
CA ALA A 101 19.20 3.69 3.89
C ALA A 101 19.34 2.33 3.18
N GLN A 102 19.83 1.31 3.89
CA GLN A 102 19.97 -0.05 3.37
C GLN A 102 18.59 -0.67 3.09
N ALA A 103 17.65 -0.56 4.03
CA ALA A 103 16.29 -1.04 3.87
C ALA A 103 15.60 -0.39 2.66
N GLN A 104 15.79 0.93 2.47
CA GLN A 104 15.26 1.65 1.32
C GLN A 104 15.84 1.15 0.00
N HIS A 105 17.14 0.87 -0.04
CA HIS A 105 17.82 0.36 -1.22
C HIS A 105 17.26 -1.01 -1.62
N HIS A 106 17.21 -1.97 -0.68
CA HIS A 106 16.66 -3.30 -0.93
C HIS A 106 15.18 -3.25 -1.37
N ALA A 107 14.37 -2.38 -0.77
CA ALA A 107 12.96 -2.22 -1.15
C ALA A 107 12.78 -1.74 -2.60
N LYS A 108 13.67 -0.85 -3.07
CA LYS A 108 13.68 -0.36 -4.45
C LYS A 108 14.14 -1.44 -5.43
N GLU A 109 15.19 -2.17 -5.10
CA GLU A 109 15.68 -3.28 -5.94
C GLU A 109 14.61 -4.37 -6.10
N SER A 110 13.99 -4.79 -5.00
CA SER A 110 12.88 -5.76 -4.98
C SER A 110 11.73 -5.31 -5.90
N LEU A 111 11.34 -4.02 -5.82
CA LEU A 111 10.30 -3.47 -6.69
C LEU A 111 10.73 -3.46 -8.17
N MET A 112 11.98 -3.12 -8.48
CA MET A 112 12.49 -3.14 -9.85
C MET A 112 12.51 -4.56 -10.44
N LEU A 113 12.96 -5.54 -9.65
CA LEU A 113 12.94 -6.96 -10.02
C LEU A 113 11.51 -7.45 -10.28
N HIS A 114 10.57 -7.10 -9.41
CA HIS A 114 9.16 -7.45 -9.59
C HIS A 114 8.59 -6.85 -10.87
N LYS A 115 8.80 -5.54 -11.11
CA LYS A 115 8.33 -4.87 -12.34
C LYS A 115 8.93 -5.49 -13.61
N ARG A 116 10.20 -5.92 -13.56
CA ARG A 116 10.84 -6.62 -14.68
C ARG A 116 10.19 -7.97 -14.95
N ASN A 117 9.88 -8.73 -13.89
CA ASN A 117 9.32 -10.08 -14.03
C ASN A 117 7.86 -10.08 -14.49
N VAL A 118 7.05 -9.08 -14.09
CA VAL A 118 5.65 -8.94 -14.54
C VAL A 118 5.57 -8.61 -16.04
N HIS A 119 6.63 -8.07 -16.64
CA HIS A 119 6.70 -7.76 -18.07
C HIS A 119 7.31 -8.89 -18.91
N LEU A 120 7.76 -9.99 -18.29
CA LEU A 120 8.19 -11.17 -19.04
C LEU A 120 6.96 -11.97 -19.48
N PRO A 121 6.90 -12.44 -20.74
CA PRO A 121 5.86 -13.40 -21.13
C PRO A 121 5.96 -14.64 -20.23
N PRO A 122 4.83 -15.32 -19.94
CA PRO A 122 4.83 -16.52 -19.12
C PRO A 122 5.87 -17.51 -19.65
N LEU A 123 6.65 -18.09 -18.72
CA LEU A 123 7.63 -19.11 -19.05
C LEU A 123 6.91 -20.21 -19.84
N GLN A 124 7.27 -20.36 -21.12
CA GLN A 124 6.75 -21.47 -21.90
C GLN A 124 7.31 -22.75 -21.29
N PRO A 125 6.48 -23.80 -21.08
CA PRO A 125 6.96 -25.05 -20.55
C PRO A 125 8.06 -25.58 -21.47
N THR A 126 9.22 -25.89 -20.88
CA THR A 126 10.30 -26.58 -21.57
C THR A 126 9.79 -27.94 -22.02
N LYS A 127 9.89 -28.22 -23.32
CA LYS A 127 9.59 -29.53 -23.92
C LYS A 127 10.48 -30.62 -23.34
#